data_AF-A0A533T3G8-F1
#
_entry.id   AF-A0A533T3G8-F1
#
_cell.length_a   1.000
_cell.length_b   1.000
_cell.length_c   1.000
_cell.angle_alpha   90.00
_cell.angle_beta   90.00
_cell.angle_gamma   90.00
#
_symmetry.space_group_name_H-M   'P 1'
#
loop_
_entity.id
_entity.type
_entity.pdbx_description
1 polymer ?
#
loop_
_entity_poly.entity_id
_entity_poly.type
_entity_poly.pdbx_seq_one_letter_code
_entity_poly.pdbx_strand_id
1 'polypeptide(L)'
;MTGKVFSIMLVVVFSSLCMLSGCTQREKITKLQQLEGREIALPTGTVADKLVLSKLPTAKFKYFNSVMDAVLAVKSGKADAAAYDEPILKNIAAKNSGLIILPEMITTDNYGFAVQPDNHDLKKNIDLVVSNLKKNGGYADMTRRWFPKSGNPAPMPAIPSTGTNGVLRLGTSSVTEPFSFVDGSGGIVGFDIELASYIAKKLDKKLEIVNMEFGAMIPALISGKVDMIAACITITDERAKKVLFSEPYYIGGIAAVVNE
;
A
#
# COMPACT_ATOMS: atom_id res chain seq x y z
N MET A 1 -34.09 -37.69 -80.27
CA MET A 1 -32.70 -38.00 -79.89
C MET A 1 -32.11 -36.79 -79.20
N THR A 2 -31.60 -36.99 -77.96
CA THR A 2 -30.38 -36.38 -77.37
C THR A 2 -30.22 -34.84 -77.37
N GLY A 3 -29.89 -34.14 -76.29
CA GLY A 3 -29.42 -34.53 -74.96
C GLY A 3 -29.12 -33.30 -74.09
N LYS A 4 -29.15 -33.53 -72.77
CA LYS A 4 -28.95 -32.65 -71.60
C LYS A 4 -27.63 -31.85 -71.65
N VAL A 5 -27.62 -30.54 -71.39
CA VAL A 5 -27.43 -29.84 -70.08
C VAL A 5 -26.30 -30.42 -69.23
N PHE A 6 -25.23 -29.64 -68.99
CA PHE A 6 -24.63 -29.51 -67.65
C PHE A 6 -23.89 -28.17 -67.51
N SER A 7 -24.46 -27.33 -66.64
CA SER A 7 -23.89 -26.11 -66.09
C SER A 7 -22.94 -26.49 -64.95
N ILE A 8 -21.68 -26.04 -65.00
CA ILE A 8 -20.72 -26.24 -63.91
C ILE A 8 -20.89 -25.08 -62.93
N MET A 9 -21.61 -25.36 -61.84
CA MET A 9 -21.76 -24.49 -60.69
C MET A 9 -20.55 -24.67 -59.77
N LEU A 10 -19.69 -23.66 -59.70
CA LEU A 10 -18.56 -23.60 -58.78
C LEU A 10 -19.10 -23.32 -57.37
N VAL A 11 -19.24 -24.36 -56.55
CA VAL A 11 -19.57 -24.22 -55.12
C VAL A 11 -18.31 -23.82 -54.37
N VAL A 12 -18.19 -22.54 -54.04
CA VAL A 12 -17.21 -22.06 -53.06
C VAL A 12 -17.76 -22.39 -51.67
N VAL A 13 -17.23 -23.44 -51.05
CA VAL A 13 -17.48 -23.76 -49.64
C VAL A 13 -16.71 -22.74 -48.80
N PHE A 14 -17.38 -21.65 -48.40
CA PHE A 14 -16.91 -20.83 -47.29
C PHE A 14 -17.03 -21.66 -46.02
N SER A 15 -15.95 -22.33 -45.63
CA SER A 15 -15.86 -22.90 -44.28
C SER A 15 -15.82 -21.73 -43.30
N SER A 16 -16.97 -21.43 -42.70
CA SER A 16 -17.08 -20.56 -41.54
C SER A 16 -16.23 -21.13 -40.42
N LEU A 17 -14.98 -20.69 -40.38
CA LEU A 17 -14.11 -20.83 -39.22
C LEU A 17 -14.67 -19.83 -38.18
N CYS A 18 -15.71 -20.26 -37.46
CA CYS A 18 -16.11 -19.61 -36.23
C CYS A 18 -14.91 -19.73 -35.27
N MET A 19 -14.05 -18.72 -35.29
CA MET A 19 -13.16 -18.46 -34.16
C MET A 19 -14.09 -18.28 -32.96
N LEU A 20 -14.18 -19.32 -32.14
CA LEU A 20 -14.68 -19.21 -30.79
C LEU A 20 -13.72 -18.23 -30.11
N SER A 21 -14.06 -16.95 -30.19
CA SER A 21 -13.63 -15.92 -29.27
C SER A 21 -14.12 -16.40 -27.91
N GLY A 22 -13.31 -17.25 -27.29
CA GLY A 22 -13.43 -17.63 -25.90
C GLY A 22 -13.15 -16.38 -25.09
N CYS A 23 -14.15 -15.50 -25.00
CA CYS A 23 -14.37 -14.68 -23.82
C CYS A 23 -14.58 -15.66 -22.67
N THR A 24 -13.47 -16.23 -22.20
CA THR A 24 -13.44 -17.00 -20.97
C THR A 24 -13.75 -15.97 -19.92
N GLN A 25 -15.02 -15.92 -19.47
CA GLN A 25 -15.39 -15.10 -18.33
C GLN A 25 -14.43 -15.49 -17.21
N ARG A 26 -13.56 -14.57 -16.81
CA ARG A 26 -12.66 -14.82 -15.68
C ARG A 26 -13.55 -15.13 -14.49
N GLU A 27 -13.24 -16.24 -13.82
CA GLU A 27 -13.91 -16.64 -12.60
C GLU A 27 -13.89 -15.47 -11.61
N LYS A 28 -15.06 -15.12 -11.06
CA LYS A 28 -15.16 -14.06 -10.05
C LYS A 28 -14.44 -14.52 -8.78
N ILE A 29 -13.47 -13.74 -8.35
CA ILE A 29 -12.68 -14.00 -7.14
C ILE A 29 -13.43 -13.38 -5.95
N THR A 30 -13.80 -14.20 -4.98
CA THR A 30 -14.57 -13.77 -3.80
C THR A 30 -13.95 -14.24 -2.48
N LYS A 31 -12.99 -15.17 -2.54
CA LYS A 31 -12.32 -15.76 -1.38
C LYS A 31 -10.82 -15.83 -1.60
N LEU A 32 -10.08 -15.77 -0.50
CA LEU A 32 -8.62 -15.71 -0.52
C LEU A 32 -8.00 -16.95 -1.19
N GLN A 33 -8.55 -18.14 -0.97
CA GLN A 33 -8.03 -19.40 -1.50
C GLN A 33 -8.06 -19.47 -3.04
N GLN A 34 -8.94 -18.70 -3.70
CA GLN A 34 -8.98 -18.62 -5.16
C GLN A 34 -7.75 -17.89 -5.75
N LEU A 35 -6.92 -17.26 -4.91
CA LEU A 35 -5.65 -16.63 -5.30
C LEU A 35 -4.46 -17.60 -5.34
N GLU A 36 -4.63 -18.86 -4.96
CA GLU A 36 -3.57 -19.86 -5.13
C GLU A 36 -3.18 -20.01 -6.61
N GLY A 37 -1.88 -19.98 -6.89
CA GLY A 37 -1.34 -20.06 -8.26
C GLY A 37 -1.60 -18.83 -9.14
N ARG A 38 -2.36 -17.84 -8.66
CA ARG A 38 -2.73 -16.63 -9.38
C ARG A 38 -1.62 -15.59 -9.38
N GLU A 39 -1.77 -14.62 -10.26
CA GLU A 39 -0.82 -13.52 -10.40
C GLU A 39 -1.25 -12.31 -9.55
N ILE A 40 -0.41 -11.96 -8.57
CA ILE A 40 -0.66 -10.91 -7.59
C ILE A 40 0.28 -9.74 -7.84
N ALA A 41 -0.29 -8.55 -8.03
CA ALA A 41 0.43 -7.30 -8.19
C ALA A 41 0.87 -6.75 -6.82
N LEU A 42 2.13 -6.38 -6.67
CA LEU A 42 2.72 -5.87 -5.43
C LEU A 42 3.58 -4.61 -5.68
N PRO A 43 3.66 -3.68 -4.71
CA PRO A 43 4.66 -2.61 -4.76
C PRO A 43 6.07 -3.15 -4.48
N THR A 44 7.04 -2.65 -5.25
CA THR A 44 8.46 -3.01 -5.14
C THR A 44 9.08 -2.51 -3.84
N GLY A 45 10.04 -3.27 -3.29
CA GLY A 45 10.80 -2.86 -2.09
C GLY A 45 10.08 -3.06 -0.76
N THR A 46 8.88 -3.66 -0.79
CA THR A 46 8.07 -3.98 0.39
C THR A 46 8.34 -5.42 0.84
N VAL A 47 7.72 -5.84 1.96
CA VAL A 47 7.74 -7.24 2.42
C VAL A 47 6.46 -8.00 2.03
N ALA A 48 5.61 -7.39 1.19
CA ALA A 48 4.29 -7.90 0.88
C ALA A 48 4.36 -9.29 0.23
N ASP A 49 5.37 -9.58 -0.60
CA ASP A 49 5.56 -10.89 -1.21
C ASP A 49 5.78 -11.99 -0.16
N LYS A 50 6.69 -11.78 0.80
CA LYS A 50 6.95 -12.72 1.91
C LYS A 50 5.69 -12.94 2.75
N LEU A 51 4.96 -11.86 3.05
CA LEU A 51 3.72 -11.93 3.82
C LEU A 51 2.62 -12.66 3.05
N VAL A 52 2.50 -12.45 1.74
CA VAL A 52 1.59 -13.19 0.86
C VAL A 52 1.94 -14.67 0.80
N LEU A 53 3.22 -15.00 0.59
CA LEU A 53 3.68 -16.40 0.52
C LEU A 53 3.47 -17.17 1.82
N SER A 54 3.38 -16.49 2.98
CA SER A 54 3.09 -17.15 4.26
C SER A 54 1.72 -17.83 4.31
N LYS A 55 0.78 -17.39 3.45
CA LYS A 55 -0.59 -17.89 3.38
C LYS A 55 -0.95 -18.46 2.00
N LEU A 56 -0.38 -17.91 0.93
CA LEU A 56 -0.59 -18.30 -0.47
C LEU A 56 0.75 -18.74 -1.09
N PRO A 57 1.28 -19.93 -0.75
CA PRO A 57 2.64 -20.33 -1.11
C PRO A 57 2.87 -20.53 -2.61
N THR A 58 1.80 -20.63 -3.40
CA THR A 58 1.82 -20.83 -4.85
C THR A 58 1.59 -19.55 -5.65
N ALA A 59 1.39 -18.41 -4.98
CA ALA A 59 1.16 -17.12 -5.64
C ALA A 59 2.36 -16.71 -6.51
N LYS A 60 2.07 -16.05 -7.63
CA LYS A 60 3.06 -15.46 -8.54
C LYS A 60 2.99 -13.94 -8.43
N PHE A 61 4.10 -13.25 -8.63
CA PHE A 61 4.16 -11.80 -8.41
C PHE A 61 4.47 -11.00 -9.67
N LYS A 62 3.78 -9.86 -9.81
CA LYS A 62 4.18 -8.75 -10.67
C LYS A 62 4.47 -7.53 -9.81
N TYR A 63 5.61 -6.92 -10.01
CA TYR A 63 6.06 -5.79 -9.21
C TYR A 63 5.79 -4.46 -9.91
N PHE A 64 5.35 -3.48 -9.13
CA PHE A 64 5.00 -2.13 -9.60
C PHE A 64 5.69 -1.08 -8.72
N ASN A 65 5.78 0.15 -9.20
CA ASN A 65 6.43 1.23 -8.47
C ASN A 65 5.55 1.76 -7.33
N SER A 66 4.23 1.75 -7.49
CA SER A 66 3.28 2.18 -6.47
C SER A 66 2.15 1.17 -6.25
N VAL A 67 1.47 1.28 -5.10
CA VAL A 67 0.24 0.52 -4.82
C VAL A 67 -0.87 0.87 -5.80
N MET A 68 -0.99 2.13 -6.22
CA MET A 68 -2.00 2.53 -7.21
C MET A 68 -1.74 1.83 -8.55
N ASP A 69 -0.48 1.75 -9.01
CA ASP A 69 -0.14 1.03 -10.24
C ASP A 69 -0.46 -0.47 -10.14
N ALA A 70 -0.19 -1.09 -8.99
CA ALA A 70 -0.53 -2.48 -8.73
C ALA A 70 -2.07 -2.70 -8.80
N VAL A 71 -2.85 -1.80 -8.21
CA VAL A 71 -4.33 -1.86 -8.26
C VAL A 71 -4.86 -1.59 -9.66
N LEU A 72 -4.28 -0.65 -10.41
CA LEU A 72 -4.66 -0.40 -11.80
C LEU A 72 -4.32 -1.58 -12.73
N ALA A 73 -3.28 -2.36 -12.41
CA ALA A 73 -2.99 -3.62 -13.10
C ALA A 73 -4.13 -4.63 -12.94
N VAL A 74 -4.76 -4.71 -11.76
CA VAL A 74 -5.96 -5.54 -11.52
C VAL A 74 -7.14 -5.02 -12.32
N LYS A 75 -7.41 -3.72 -12.26
CA LYS A 75 -8.53 -3.09 -12.97
C LYS A 75 -8.43 -3.26 -14.49
N SER A 76 -7.22 -3.28 -15.04
CA SER A 76 -6.94 -3.52 -16.46
C SER A 76 -6.80 -5.00 -16.83
N GLY A 77 -6.95 -5.93 -15.87
CA GLY A 77 -6.84 -7.37 -16.09
C GLY A 77 -5.41 -7.88 -16.32
N LYS A 78 -4.38 -7.05 -16.05
CA LYS A 78 -2.96 -7.43 -16.13
C LYS A 78 -2.48 -8.28 -14.96
N ALA A 79 -3.22 -8.31 -13.85
CA ALA A 79 -3.03 -9.16 -12.68
C ALA A 79 -4.42 -9.63 -12.18
N ASP A 80 -4.47 -10.72 -11.43
CA ASP A 80 -5.71 -11.28 -10.88
C ASP A 80 -6.12 -10.58 -9.57
N ALA A 81 -5.13 -10.15 -8.78
CA ALA A 81 -5.32 -9.39 -7.55
C ALA A 81 -4.14 -8.45 -7.32
N ALA A 82 -4.30 -7.49 -6.41
CA ALA A 82 -3.20 -6.75 -5.81
C ALA A 82 -3.25 -6.99 -4.30
N ALA A 83 -2.10 -7.19 -3.67
CA ALA A 83 -2.03 -7.41 -2.23
C ALA A 83 -1.15 -6.36 -1.57
N TYR A 84 -1.70 -5.71 -0.55
CA TYR A 84 -1.02 -4.64 0.18
C TYR A 84 -1.74 -4.32 1.50
N ASP A 85 -1.24 -3.31 2.21
CA ASP A 85 -1.79 -2.83 3.47
C ASP A 85 -3.29 -2.53 3.36
N GLU A 86 -4.09 -3.17 4.21
CA GLU A 86 -5.56 -3.12 4.16
C GLU A 86 -6.14 -1.70 4.20
N PRO A 87 -5.68 -0.77 5.05
CA PRO A 87 -6.25 0.58 5.09
C PRO A 87 -6.00 1.36 3.78
N ILE A 88 -4.88 1.10 3.11
CA ILE A 88 -4.52 1.71 1.83
C ILE A 88 -5.40 1.15 0.73
N LEU A 89 -5.57 -0.18 0.68
CA LEU A 89 -6.46 -0.82 -0.29
C LEU A 89 -7.91 -0.35 -0.11
N LYS A 90 -8.38 -0.20 1.14
CA LYS A 90 -9.72 0.37 1.45
C LYS A 90 -9.87 1.78 0.91
N ASN A 91 -8.89 2.64 1.15
CA ASN A 91 -8.89 4.00 0.63
C ASN A 91 -8.91 4.03 -0.90
N ILE A 92 -8.11 3.19 -1.56
CA ILE A 92 -8.08 3.11 -3.03
C ILE A 92 -9.41 2.60 -3.59
N ALA A 93 -9.96 1.52 -3.05
CA ALA A 93 -11.22 0.93 -3.50
C ALA A 93 -12.40 1.90 -3.30
N ALA A 94 -12.43 2.66 -2.20
CA ALA A 94 -13.46 3.68 -1.96
C ALA A 94 -13.47 4.79 -3.02
N LYS A 95 -12.34 5.06 -3.68
CA LYS A 95 -12.19 6.07 -4.74
C LYS A 95 -12.24 5.51 -6.16
N ASN A 96 -12.27 4.19 -6.30
CA ASN A 96 -12.18 3.52 -7.59
C ASN A 96 -13.25 2.42 -7.70
N SER A 97 -14.32 2.71 -8.43
CA SER A 97 -15.38 1.73 -8.69
C SER A 97 -14.87 0.48 -9.41
N GLY A 98 -15.58 -0.64 -9.17
CA GLY A 98 -15.26 -1.96 -9.72
C GLY A 98 -14.11 -2.68 -8.99
N LEU A 99 -13.76 -2.25 -7.78
CA LEU A 99 -12.77 -2.91 -6.95
C LEU A 99 -13.40 -3.43 -5.67
N ILE A 100 -13.08 -4.67 -5.31
CA ILE A 100 -13.56 -5.32 -4.09
C ILE A 100 -12.35 -5.78 -3.29
N ILE A 101 -12.37 -5.52 -1.99
CA ILE A 101 -11.40 -6.07 -1.05
C ILE A 101 -11.95 -7.40 -0.54
N LEU A 102 -11.13 -8.44 -0.61
CA LEU A 102 -11.52 -9.74 -0.08
C LEU A 102 -11.74 -9.64 1.44
N PRO A 103 -12.78 -10.30 1.98
CA PRO A 103 -13.14 -10.17 3.39
C PRO A 103 -12.12 -10.83 4.34
N GLU A 104 -11.43 -11.89 3.88
CA GLU A 104 -10.33 -12.51 4.61
C GLU A 104 -9.03 -11.78 4.32
N MET A 105 -8.38 -11.24 5.35
CA MET A 105 -7.01 -10.74 5.25
C MET A 105 -6.02 -11.89 5.06
N ILE A 106 -4.94 -11.62 4.34
CA ILE A 106 -3.84 -12.55 4.13
C ILE A 106 -3.08 -12.80 5.44
N THR A 107 -2.78 -11.72 6.16
CA THR A 107 -2.12 -11.74 7.45
C THR A 107 -2.36 -10.43 8.20
N THR A 108 -2.10 -10.43 9.49
CA THR A 108 -2.06 -9.23 10.34
C THR A 108 -0.61 -8.86 10.66
N ASP A 109 -0.33 -7.58 10.77
CA ASP A 109 0.99 -7.09 11.12
C ASP A 109 0.92 -5.80 11.96
N ASN A 110 2.07 -5.19 12.22
CA ASN A 110 2.19 -4.00 13.05
C ASN A 110 3.08 -2.97 12.38
N TYR A 111 2.66 -1.71 12.36
CA TYR A 111 3.42 -0.61 11.81
C TYR A 111 4.17 0.17 12.89
N GLY A 112 5.42 0.50 12.61
CA GLY A 112 6.30 1.22 13.52
C GLY A 112 7.12 2.30 12.82
N PHE A 113 7.52 3.31 13.58
CA PHE A 113 8.62 4.18 13.16
C PHE A 113 9.91 3.40 13.34
N ALA A 114 10.90 3.63 12.48
CA ALA A 114 12.24 3.13 12.71
C ALA A 114 13.24 4.28 12.86
N VAL A 115 14.20 4.07 13.74
CA VAL A 115 15.34 4.94 14.01
C VAL A 115 16.64 4.14 13.89
N GLN A 116 17.78 4.81 13.90
CA GLN A 116 19.07 4.10 13.90
C GLN A 116 19.18 3.16 15.11
N PRO A 117 19.85 2.00 14.98
CA PRO A 117 19.94 0.98 16.03
C PRO A 117 20.29 1.52 17.42
N ASP A 118 21.19 2.49 17.49
CA ASP A 118 21.72 3.03 18.76
C ASP A 118 20.94 4.27 19.24
N ASN A 119 19.96 4.77 18.49
CA ASN A 119 19.20 5.98 18.82
C ASN A 119 18.00 5.69 19.73
N HIS A 120 18.29 5.13 20.91
CA HIS A 120 17.29 4.77 21.91
C HIS A 120 16.49 5.97 22.43
N ASP A 121 17.11 7.16 22.48
CA ASP A 121 16.44 8.38 22.94
C ASP A 121 15.34 8.83 21.98
N LEU A 122 15.58 8.78 20.66
CA LEU A 122 14.55 9.11 19.69
C LEU A 122 13.42 8.07 19.72
N LYS A 123 13.74 6.77 19.79
CA LYS A 123 12.73 5.71 19.98
C LYS A 123 11.84 6.01 21.19
N LYS A 124 12.45 6.26 22.36
CA LYS A 124 11.73 6.53 23.61
C LYS A 124 10.79 7.74 23.49
N ASN A 125 11.22 8.80 22.80
CA ASN A 125 10.37 9.98 22.58
C ASN A 125 9.21 9.69 21.62
N ILE A 126 9.43 8.88 20.57
CA ILE A 126 8.37 8.40 19.68
C ILE A 126 7.32 7.63 20.49
N ASP A 127 7.75 6.65 21.28
CA ASP A 127 6.86 5.81 22.09
C ASP A 127 6.06 6.65 23.09
N LEU A 128 6.71 7.63 23.73
CA LEU A 128 6.07 8.53 24.68
C LEU A 128 4.99 9.40 24.00
N VAL A 129 5.25 9.91 22.80
CA VAL A 129 4.27 10.70 22.04
C VAL A 129 3.07 9.85 21.67
N VAL A 130 3.30 8.65 21.12
CA VAL A 130 2.22 7.71 20.77
C VAL A 130 1.39 7.35 22.01
N SER A 131 2.05 7.04 23.13
CA SER A 131 1.38 6.72 24.40
C SER A 131 0.51 7.87 24.89
N ASN A 132 1.03 9.10 24.86
CA ASN A 132 0.29 10.28 25.30
C ASN A 132 -0.92 10.58 24.40
N LEU A 133 -0.77 10.45 23.08
CA LEU A 133 -1.87 10.60 22.12
C LEU A 133 -2.97 9.54 22.34
N LYS A 134 -2.60 8.30 22.68
CA LYS A 134 -3.56 7.25 23.02
C LYS A 134 -4.31 7.59 24.32
N LYS A 135 -3.62 8.10 25.34
CA LYS A 135 -4.21 8.45 26.64
C LYS A 135 -5.14 9.67 26.61
N ASN A 136 -4.82 10.67 25.80
CA ASN A 136 -5.55 11.95 25.78
C ASN A 136 -6.62 12.04 24.68
N GLY A 137 -6.86 10.97 23.93
CA GLY A 137 -7.84 10.93 22.83
C GLY A 137 -7.31 11.42 21.48
N GLY A 138 -6.12 12.04 21.41
CA GLY A 138 -5.54 12.55 20.16
C GLY A 138 -5.35 11.46 19.10
N TYR A 139 -4.97 10.24 19.50
CA TYR A 139 -4.87 9.10 18.58
C TYR A 139 -6.22 8.71 17.96
N ALA A 140 -7.31 8.79 18.74
CA ALA A 140 -8.65 8.50 18.25
C ALA A 140 -9.12 9.57 17.25
N ASP A 141 -8.78 10.83 17.50
CA ASP A 141 -9.06 11.93 16.57
C ASP A 141 -8.27 11.79 15.26
N MET A 142 -6.98 11.44 15.35
CA MET A 142 -6.15 11.10 14.18
C MET A 142 -6.77 9.96 13.38
N THR A 143 -7.18 8.88 14.06
CA THR A 143 -7.77 7.72 13.38
C THR A 143 -9.04 8.10 12.62
N ARG A 144 -9.91 8.89 13.25
CA ARG A 144 -11.15 9.37 12.61
C ARG A 144 -10.88 10.28 11.40
N ARG A 145 -9.83 11.08 11.47
CA ARG A 145 -9.40 12.00 10.39
C ARG A 145 -8.86 11.23 9.19
N TRP A 146 -7.94 10.30 9.42
CA TRP A 146 -7.19 9.64 8.36
C TRP A 146 -7.87 8.36 7.83
N PHE A 147 -8.69 7.70 8.64
CA PHE A 147 -9.41 6.48 8.25
C PHE A 147 -10.92 6.66 8.41
N PRO A 148 -11.55 7.60 7.70
CA PRO A 148 -12.98 7.81 7.78
C PRO A 148 -13.73 6.59 7.23
N LYS A 149 -14.92 6.30 7.77
CA LYS A 149 -15.79 5.23 7.25
C LYS A 149 -16.29 5.50 5.82
N SER A 150 -16.30 6.77 5.41
CA SER A 150 -16.73 7.23 4.09
C SER A 150 -16.08 8.57 3.77
N GLY A 151 -15.80 8.82 2.49
CA GLY A 151 -15.17 10.05 2.01
C GLY A 151 -13.64 10.02 2.09
N ASN A 152 -13.03 11.18 1.78
CA ASN A 152 -11.59 11.37 1.85
C ASN A 152 -11.13 11.67 3.28
N PRO A 153 -9.84 11.42 3.61
CA PRO A 153 -9.25 11.92 4.83
C PRO A 153 -9.49 13.42 5.03
N ALA A 154 -9.76 13.84 6.27
CA ALA A 154 -9.91 15.25 6.59
C ALA A 154 -8.54 15.98 6.66
N PRO A 155 -8.49 17.31 6.50
CA PRO A 155 -7.23 18.05 6.49
C PRO A 155 -6.40 17.84 7.76
N MET A 156 -5.07 17.72 7.59
CA MET A 156 -4.13 17.63 8.70
C MET A 156 -4.21 18.90 9.57
N PRO A 157 -4.24 18.79 10.90
CA PRO A 157 -4.21 19.97 11.76
C PRO A 157 -2.87 20.71 11.62
N ALA A 158 -2.91 22.03 11.78
CA ALA A 158 -1.69 22.82 11.83
C ALA A 158 -0.91 22.52 13.12
N ILE A 159 0.19 21.77 12.98
CA ILE A 159 1.14 21.51 14.06
C ILE A 159 2.39 22.35 13.79
N PRO A 160 2.71 23.35 14.63
CA PRO A 160 3.83 24.25 14.38
C PRO A 160 5.16 23.49 14.24
N SER A 161 5.84 23.68 13.11
CA SER A 161 7.21 23.22 12.87
C SER A 161 8.19 24.36 13.14
N THR A 162 8.13 24.92 14.35
CA THR A 162 8.86 26.13 14.76
C THR A 162 9.94 25.84 15.81
N GLY A 163 10.33 24.57 15.96
CA GLY A 163 11.29 24.17 16.98
C GLY A 163 12.67 24.80 16.78
N THR A 164 13.37 25.06 17.88
CA THR A 164 14.68 25.75 17.88
C THR A 164 15.86 24.79 18.09
N ASN A 165 15.61 23.56 18.53
CA ASN A 165 16.60 22.53 18.83
C ASN A 165 17.08 21.75 17.58
N GLY A 166 17.26 22.46 16.46
CA GLY A 166 17.69 21.90 15.18
C GLY A 166 16.59 21.18 14.40
N VAL A 167 17.01 20.34 13.45
CA VAL A 167 16.13 19.65 12.49
C VAL A 167 15.93 18.18 12.91
N LEU A 168 14.72 17.66 12.67
CA LEU A 168 14.38 16.24 12.69
C LEU A 168 13.96 15.85 11.27
N ARG A 169 14.77 15.02 10.60
CA ARG A 169 14.53 14.56 9.23
C ARG A 169 13.74 13.25 9.25
N LEU A 170 12.52 13.28 8.73
CA LEU A 170 11.70 12.10 8.49
C LEU A 170 11.88 11.62 7.05
N GLY A 171 12.39 10.40 6.88
CA GLY A 171 12.29 9.70 5.59
C GLY A 171 10.91 9.08 5.43
N THR A 172 10.26 9.32 4.29
CA THR A 172 8.94 8.76 3.99
C THR A 172 8.78 8.47 2.50
N SER A 173 7.69 7.79 2.15
CA SER A 173 7.28 7.51 0.77
C SER A 173 5.85 8.02 0.60
N SER A 174 5.67 9.13 -0.12
CA SER A 174 4.41 9.88 -0.22
C SER A 174 3.38 9.27 -1.19
N VAL A 175 3.28 7.94 -1.26
CA VAL A 175 2.38 7.20 -2.18
C VAL A 175 1.50 6.19 -1.44
N THR A 176 1.36 6.33 -0.12
CA THR A 176 0.67 5.39 0.77
C THR A 176 -0.52 6.05 1.49
N GLU A 177 -1.40 6.73 0.75
CA GLU A 177 -2.60 7.36 1.34
C GLU A 177 -3.44 6.31 2.10
N PRO A 178 -3.80 6.55 3.39
CA PRO A 178 -3.77 7.83 4.11
C PRO A 178 -2.60 8.03 5.09
N PHE A 179 -1.54 7.20 5.04
CA PHE A 179 -0.41 7.26 5.97
C PHE A 179 0.60 8.34 5.61
N SER A 180 1.07 8.37 4.36
CA SER A 180 1.96 9.40 3.83
C SER A 180 1.66 9.60 2.35
N PHE A 181 1.19 10.79 1.98
CA PHE A 181 0.76 11.10 0.62
C PHE A 181 0.81 12.58 0.33
N VAL A 182 0.78 12.92 -0.96
CA VAL A 182 0.65 14.30 -1.41
C VAL A 182 -0.83 14.66 -1.51
N ASP A 183 -1.27 15.68 -0.79
CA ASP A 183 -2.65 16.18 -0.88
C ASP A 183 -2.87 17.12 -2.08
N GLY A 184 -4.09 17.63 -2.22
CA GLY A 184 -4.46 18.55 -3.31
C GLY A 184 -3.71 19.89 -3.29
N SER A 185 -3.04 20.25 -2.19
CA SER A 185 -2.19 21.45 -2.10
C SER A 185 -0.75 21.20 -2.56
N GLY A 186 -0.37 19.94 -2.80
CA GLY A 186 1.01 19.53 -3.06
C GLY A 186 1.83 19.28 -1.79
N GLY A 187 1.20 19.38 -0.60
CA GLY A 187 1.86 19.11 0.68
C GLY A 187 1.92 17.61 0.98
N ILE A 188 3.03 17.15 1.56
CA ILE A 188 3.12 15.77 2.08
C ILE A 188 2.45 15.75 3.45
N VAL A 189 1.37 14.99 3.55
CA VAL A 189 0.52 14.85 4.75
C VAL A 189 0.19 13.37 4.98
N GLY A 190 -0.51 13.09 6.08
CA GLY A 190 -1.00 11.76 6.40
C GLY A 190 -0.83 11.42 7.87
N PHE A 191 -1.32 10.24 8.24
CA PHE A 191 -1.23 9.74 9.61
C PHE A 191 0.21 9.75 10.16
N ASP A 192 1.18 9.29 9.36
CA ASP A 192 2.58 9.23 9.75
C ASP A 192 3.21 10.61 9.87
N ILE A 193 2.81 11.54 8.99
CA ILE A 193 3.30 12.92 8.97
C ILE A 193 2.77 13.70 10.17
N GLU A 194 1.50 13.50 10.52
CA GLU A 194 0.90 14.13 11.70
C GLU A 194 1.58 13.61 12.98
N LEU A 195 1.80 12.29 13.09
CA LEU A 195 2.50 11.71 14.22
C LEU A 195 3.94 12.23 14.33
N ALA A 196 4.67 12.28 13.21
CA ALA A 196 6.01 12.86 13.14
C ALA A 196 6.04 14.34 13.54
N SER A 197 4.99 15.10 13.23
CA SER A 197 4.86 16.50 13.62
C SER A 197 4.71 16.65 15.14
N TYR A 198 3.95 15.78 15.79
CA TYR A 198 3.89 15.73 17.26
C TYR A 198 5.22 15.34 17.90
N ILE A 199 5.97 14.42 17.27
CA ILE A 199 7.31 14.02 17.71
C ILE A 199 8.29 15.20 17.62
N ALA A 200 8.33 15.88 16.47
CA ALA A 200 9.18 17.05 16.29
C ALA A 200 8.84 18.16 17.30
N LYS A 201 7.55 18.45 17.51
CA LYS A 201 7.09 19.41 18.52
C LYS A 201 7.52 19.02 19.93
N LYS A 202 7.44 17.74 20.31
CA LYS A 202 7.88 17.25 21.62
C LYS A 202 9.37 17.44 21.87
N LEU A 203 10.17 17.40 20.81
CA LEU A 203 11.63 17.53 20.82
C LEU A 203 12.11 18.98 20.63
N ASP A 204 11.18 19.94 20.46
CA ASP A 204 11.46 21.30 20.02
C ASP A 204 12.29 21.36 18.73
N LYS A 205 12.01 20.48 17.77
CA LYS A 205 12.73 20.42 16.49
C LYS A 205 11.86 20.90 15.33
N LYS A 206 12.49 21.44 14.30
CA LYS A 206 11.86 21.64 12.99
C LYS A 206 11.77 20.28 12.27
N LEU A 207 10.57 19.89 11.85
CA LEU A 207 10.38 18.70 11.02
C LEU A 207 10.76 19.02 9.57
N GLU A 208 11.64 18.20 9.00
CA GLU A 208 11.94 18.16 7.57
C GLU A 208 11.50 16.81 7.00
N ILE A 209 10.67 16.84 5.96
CA ILE A 209 10.18 15.62 5.30
C ILE A 209 11.05 15.36 4.08
N VAL A 210 11.67 14.18 4.04
CA VAL A 210 12.52 13.71 2.96
C VAL A 210 11.77 12.59 2.23
N ASN A 211 11.14 12.92 1.11
CA ASN A 211 10.43 11.96 0.28
C ASN A 211 11.41 11.09 -0.52
N MET A 212 11.19 9.78 -0.57
CA MET A 212 12.01 8.83 -1.31
C MET A 212 11.25 7.55 -1.63
N GLU A 213 11.82 6.72 -2.50
CA GLU A 213 11.33 5.36 -2.74
C GLU A 213 11.35 4.52 -1.47
N PHE A 214 10.30 3.73 -1.23
CA PHE A 214 10.15 2.95 0.01
C PHE A 214 11.38 2.05 0.29
N GLY A 215 11.91 1.39 -0.74
CA GLY A 215 13.09 0.52 -0.62
C GLY A 215 14.38 1.24 -0.21
N ALA A 216 14.45 2.57 -0.35
CA ALA A 216 15.61 3.38 0.00
C ALA A 216 15.60 3.87 1.47
N MET A 217 14.48 3.73 2.19
CA MET A 217 14.32 4.31 3.53
C MET A 217 15.26 3.72 4.57
N ILE A 218 15.36 2.37 4.65
CA ILE A 218 16.28 1.72 5.61
C ILE A 218 17.74 2.08 5.30
N PRO A 219 18.24 2.01 4.06
CA PRO A 219 19.57 2.49 3.72
C PRO A 219 19.80 3.96 4.11
N ALA A 220 18.84 4.85 3.83
CA ALA A 220 18.95 6.27 4.17
C ALA A 220 19.01 6.53 5.68
N LEU A 221 18.28 5.74 6.47
CA LEU A 221 18.32 5.79 7.92
C LEU A 221 19.69 5.31 8.45
N ILE A 222 20.17 4.17 7.96
CA ILE A 222 21.47 3.62 8.34
C ILE A 222 22.61 4.58 8.01
N SER A 223 22.54 5.26 6.85
CA SER A 223 23.56 6.22 6.44
C SER A 223 23.48 7.58 7.15
N GLY A 224 22.47 7.81 8.01
CA GLY A 224 22.25 9.08 8.69
C GLY A 224 21.73 10.22 7.79
N LYS A 225 21.22 9.88 6.60
CA LYS A 225 20.57 10.84 5.70
C LYS A 225 19.25 11.35 6.29
N VAL A 226 18.57 10.50 7.06
CA VAL A 226 17.36 10.82 7.83
C VAL A 226 17.52 10.31 9.26
N ASP A 227 16.77 10.89 10.19
CA ASP A 227 16.87 10.59 11.63
C ASP A 227 15.84 9.54 12.06
N MET A 228 14.69 9.50 11.38
CA MET A 228 13.65 8.50 11.54
C MET A 228 12.96 8.21 10.20
N ILE A 229 12.31 7.06 10.08
CA ILE A 229 11.49 6.70 8.91
C ILE A 229 10.10 6.23 9.33
N ALA A 230 9.10 6.62 8.55
CA ALA A 230 7.73 6.12 8.64
C ALA A 230 7.02 6.26 7.28
N ALA A 231 6.34 5.19 6.90
CA ALA A 231 5.46 5.08 5.75
C ALA A 231 4.74 3.73 5.88
N CYS A 232 3.91 3.56 6.92
CA CYS A 232 3.28 2.28 7.30
C CYS A 232 4.26 1.08 7.31
N ILE A 233 5.46 1.26 7.87
CA ILE A 233 6.51 0.24 7.79
C ILE A 233 6.15 -0.93 8.71
N THR A 234 5.86 -2.09 8.12
CA THR A 234 5.72 -3.35 8.86
C THR A 234 6.98 -3.65 9.67
N ILE A 235 6.80 -3.88 10.97
CA ILE A 235 7.81 -4.39 11.88
C ILE A 235 8.04 -5.87 11.57
N THR A 236 9.26 -6.23 11.19
CA THR A 236 9.66 -7.63 10.96
C THR A 236 11.00 -7.92 11.63
N ASP A 237 11.25 -9.17 11.99
CA ASP A 237 12.54 -9.59 12.57
C ASP A 237 13.72 -9.25 11.65
N GLU A 238 13.55 -9.38 10.34
CA GLU A 238 14.58 -9.05 9.36
C GLU A 238 14.94 -7.56 9.36
N ARG A 239 13.94 -6.68 9.47
CA ARG A 239 14.15 -5.23 9.55
C ARG A 239 14.69 -4.84 10.93
N ALA A 240 14.18 -5.44 12.00
CA ALA A 240 14.60 -5.18 13.38
C ALA A 240 16.08 -5.54 13.65
N LYS A 241 16.67 -6.43 12.83
CA LYS A 241 18.12 -6.69 12.83
C LYS A 241 18.96 -5.51 12.29
N LYS A 242 18.36 -4.58 11.55
CA LYS A 242 19.05 -3.47 10.85
C LYS A 242 18.74 -2.10 11.43
N VAL A 243 17.56 -1.95 12.05
CA VAL A 243 17.06 -0.67 12.58
C VAL A 243 16.33 -0.92 13.89
N LEU A 244 16.21 0.13 14.71
CA LEU A 244 15.46 0.09 15.95
C LEU A 244 14.04 0.58 15.70
N PHE A 245 13.04 -0.27 15.87
CA PHE A 245 11.63 0.12 15.76
C PHE A 245 11.11 0.73 17.06
N SER A 246 10.16 1.65 16.94
CA SER A 246 9.25 2.06 18.01
C SER A 246 8.32 0.92 18.43
N GLU A 247 7.60 1.12 19.52
CA GLU A 247 6.38 0.35 19.77
C GLU A 247 5.39 0.53 18.60
N PRO A 248 4.52 -0.46 18.33
CA PRO A 248 3.60 -0.38 17.23
C PRO A 248 2.58 0.74 17.45
N TYR A 249 2.49 1.65 16.48
CA TYR A 249 1.53 2.74 16.52
C TYR A 249 0.21 2.36 15.86
N TYR A 250 0.21 1.44 14.90
CA TYR A 250 -0.97 0.96 14.17
C TYR A 250 -0.92 -0.56 13.99
N ILE A 251 -2.05 -1.24 14.16
CA ILE A 251 -2.19 -2.68 13.88
C ILE A 251 -2.78 -2.79 12.48
N GLY A 252 -2.00 -3.37 11.57
CA GLY A 252 -2.31 -3.47 10.16
C GLY A 252 -2.54 -4.91 9.69
N GLY A 253 -2.35 -5.09 8.41
CA GLY A 253 -2.43 -6.39 7.76
C GLY A 253 -2.42 -6.25 6.25
N ILE A 254 -2.04 -7.34 5.59
CA ILE A 254 -2.11 -7.43 4.13
C ILE A 254 -3.48 -7.97 3.76
N ALA A 255 -4.19 -7.22 2.91
CA ALA A 255 -5.41 -7.67 2.25
C ALA A 255 -5.17 -7.84 0.75
N ALA A 256 -6.15 -8.43 0.07
CA ALA A 256 -6.17 -8.51 -1.38
C ALA A 256 -7.34 -7.69 -1.94
N VAL A 257 -7.07 -6.91 -2.99
CA VAL A 257 -8.08 -6.27 -3.82
C VAL A 257 -8.17 -6.96 -5.17
N VAL A 258 -9.39 -7.17 -5.64
CA VAL A 258 -9.73 -7.84 -6.90
C VAL A 258 -10.69 -6.96 -7.70
N ASN A 259 -10.88 -7.29 -8.97
CA ASN A 259 -11.93 -6.69 -9.79
C ASN A 259 -13.31 -7.27 -9.37
N GLU A 260 -14.37 -6.46 -9.46
CA GLU A 260 -15.75 -6.86 -9.13
C GLU A 260 -16.34 -7.91 -10.07
#